data_AF-A0A3D2RHX8-F1
#
_entry.id   AF-A0A3D2RHX8-F1
#
_cell.length_a   1.000
_cell.length_b   1.000
_cell.length_c   1.000
_cell.angle_alpha   90.00
_cell.angle_beta   90.00
_cell.angle_gamma   90.00
#
_symmetry.space_group_name_H-M   'P 1'
#
loop_
_entity.id
_entity.type
_entity.pdbx_description
1 polymer ?
#
loop_
_entity_poly.entity_id
_entity_poly.type
_entity_poly.pdbx_seq_one_letter_code
_entity_poly.pdbx_strand_id
1 'polypeptide(L)'
;MYHTNVDLRKQKIYGGKTSQSSLKEIKIPNSRRREWTIEQDFVDAIRTGQNAESTFFQGVKYMEFTEAVFRSVEQGNTIRLPIVD
;
A
#
# COMPACT_ATOMS: atom_id res chain seq x y z
N MET A 1 -7.30 21.97 3.70
CA MET A 1 -7.69 20.56 3.45
C MET A 1 -7.30 20.20 2.02
N TYR A 2 -6.83 18.97 1.81
CA TYR A 2 -6.46 18.43 0.50
C TYR A 2 -7.48 17.36 0.12
N HIS A 3 -7.74 17.23 -1.17
CA HIS A 3 -8.56 16.15 -1.70
C HIS A 3 -7.77 15.39 -2.75
N THR A 4 -7.92 14.07 -2.76
CA THR A 4 -7.24 13.16 -3.68
C THR A 4 -8.24 12.18 -4.27
N ASN A 5 -8.09 11.89 -5.56
CA ASN A 5 -8.89 10.92 -6.27
C ASN A 5 -7.96 10.00 -7.08
N VAL A 6 -8.20 8.70 -7.03
CA VAL A 6 -7.42 7.70 -7.76
C VAL A 6 -8.32 7.09 -8.83
N ASP A 7 -7.95 7.29 -10.10
CA ASP A 7 -8.59 6.64 -11.25
C ASP A 7 -7.80 5.38 -11.60
N LEU A 8 -8.27 4.24 -11.10
CA LEU A 8 -7.61 2.95 -11.29
C LEU A 8 -7.62 2.48 -12.76
N ARG A 9 -8.63 2.87 -13.55
CA ARG A 9 -8.72 2.48 -14.96
C ARG A 9 -7.69 3.21 -15.81
N LYS A 10 -7.45 4.48 -15.50
CA LYS A 10 -6.42 5.29 -16.18
C LYS A 10 -5.05 5.21 -15.51
N GLN A 11 -4.96 4.54 -14.35
CA GLN A 11 -3.78 4.53 -13.48
C GLN A 11 -3.25 5.94 -13.18
N LYS A 12 -4.17 6.87 -12.86
CA LYS A 12 -3.85 8.27 -12.59
C LYS A 12 -4.29 8.69 -11.19
N ILE A 13 -3.49 9.55 -10.58
CA ILE A 13 -3.79 10.19 -9.31
C ILE A 13 -4.08 11.66 -9.58
N TYR A 14 -5.18 12.15 -9.02
CA TYR A 14 -5.57 13.55 -9.07
C TYR A 14 -5.58 14.11 -7.65
N GLY A 15 -5.13 15.36 -7.49
CA GLY A 15 -5.18 16.03 -6.20
C GLY A 15 -5.24 17.54 -6.31
N GLY A 16 -5.66 18.17 -5.22
CA GLY A 16 -5.80 19.62 -5.14
C GLY A 16 -6.10 20.09 -3.72
N LYS A 17 -5.96 21.40 -3.50
CA LYS A 17 -6.48 22.05 -2.29
C LYS A 17 -7.98 22.19 -2.41
N THR A 18 -8.72 22.13 -1.30
CA THR A 18 -10.18 22.33 -1.28
C THR A 18 -10.63 23.68 -1.85
N SER A 19 -9.74 24.69 -1.86
CA SER A 19 -10.01 26.01 -2.46
C SER A 19 -9.87 26.04 -3.99
N GLN A 20 -9.43 24.97 -4.63
CA GLN A 20 -9.32 24.88 -6.09
C GLN A 20 -10.61 24.30 -6.68
N SER A 21 -11.05 24.85 -7.80
CA SER A 21 -12.27 24.43 -8.49
C SER A 21 -12.19 23.04 -9.14
N SER A 22 -10.98 22.49 -9.31
CA SER A 22 -10.77 21.17 -9.88
C SER A 22 -9.49 20.51 -9.36
N LEU A 23 -9.48 19.17 -9.38
CA LEU A 23 -8.29 18.36 -9.10
C LEU A 23 -7.36 18.37 -10.32
N LYS A 24 -6.06 18.43 -10.07
CA LYS A 24 -5.03 18.32 -11.11
C LYS A 24 -4.36 16.98 -11.05
N GLU A 25 -3.93 16.47 -12.21
CA GLU A 25 -3.16 15.23 -12.28
C GLU A 25 -1.81 15.39 -11.55
N ILE A 26 -1.53 14.47 -10.63
CA ILE A 26 -0.24 14.36 -9.94
C ILE A 26 0.64 13.43 -10.76
N LYS A 27 1.60 14.00 -11.49
CA LYS A 27 2.55 13.22 -12.29
C LYS A 27 3.46 12.42 -11.36
N ILE A 28 3.49 11.09 -11.54
CA ILE A 28 4.43 10.20 -10.86
C ILE A 28 5.75 10.22 -11.63
N PRO A 29 6.88 10.64 -11.00
CA PRO A 29 8.20 10.57 -11.62
C PRO A 29 8.56 9.13 -12.01
N ASN A 30 9.27 8.93 -13.13
CA ASN A 30 9.61 7.58 -13.61
C ASN A 30 10.34 6.74 -12.57
N SER A 31 11.21 7.34 -11.74
CA SER A 31 11.91 6.65 -10.65
C SER A 31 11.01 6.13 -9.52
N ARG A 32 9.75 6.59 -9.46
CA ARG A 32 8.74 6.15 -8.49
C ARG A 32 7.59 5.40 -9.14
N ARG A 33 7.61 5.22 -10.47
CA ARG A 33 6.63 4.36 -11.14
C ARG A 33 7.04 2.92 -10.90
N ARG A 34 6.04 2.11 -10.56
CA ARG A 34 6.19 0.66 -10.43
C ARG A 34 5.13 0.01 -11.29
N GLU A 35 5.54 -1.02 -12.00
CA GLU A 35 4.64 -1.91 -12.70
C GLU A 35 4.18 -3.02 -11.75
N TRP A 36 3.07 -3.65 -12.08
CA TRP A 36 2.60 -4.81 -11.34
C TRP A 36 3.35 -6.04 -11.83
N THR A 37 4.30 -6.53 -11.03
CA THR A 37 5.19 -7.65 -11.38
C THR A 37 5.10 -8.84 -10.43
N ILE A 38 4.13 -8.85 -9.51
CA ILE A 38 4.09 -9.81 -8.39
C ILE A 38 4.18 -11.27 -8.87
N GLU A 39 3.40 -11.64 -9.88
CA GLU A 39 3.37 -13.00 -10.42
C GLU A 39 4.69 -13.37 -11.10
N GLN A 40 5.32 -12.42 -11.79
CA GLN A 40 6.61 -12.62 -12.45
C GLN A 40 7.72 -12.77 -11.41
N ASP A 41 7.76 -11.89 -10.40
CA ASP A 41 8.73 -11.92 -9.31
C ASP A 41 8.65 -13.25 -8.54
N PHE A 42 7.44 -13.79 -8.36
CA PHE A 42 7.24 -15.10 -7.73
C PHE A 42 7.85 -16.24 -8.56
N VAL A 43 7.60 -16.25 -9.87
CA VAL A 43 8.15 -17.27 -10.78
C VAL A 43 9.68 -17.19 -10.84
N ASP A 44 10.24 -15.98 -10.89
CA ASP A 44 11.68 -15.75 -10.93
C ASP A 44 12.35 -16.16 -9.62
N ALA A 45 11.70 -15.92 -8.47
CA ALA A 45 12.17 -16.40 -7.17
C ALA A 45 12.28 -17.94 -7.14
N ILE A 46 11.30 -18.66 -7.69
CA ILE A 46 11.35 -20.12 -7.79
C ILE A 46 12.44 -20.60 -8.74
N ARG A 47 12.52 -20.00 -9.93
CA ARG A 47 13.42 -20.48 -11.00
C ARG A 47 14.89 -20.12 -10.77
N THR A 48 15.14 -18.94 -10.23
CA THR A 48 16.47 -18.34 -10.18
C THR A 48 16.97 -18.06 -8.77
N GLY A 49 16.12 -18.20 -7.76
CA GLY A 49 16.45 -17.84 -6.38
C GLY A 49 16.55 -16.33 -6.15
N GLN A 50 16.08 -15.49 -7.09
CA GLN A 50 15.98 -14.05 -6.87
C GLN A 50 15.03 -13.75 -5.71
N ASN A 51 15.34 -12.74 -4.91
CA ASN A 51 14.46 -12.32 -3.84
C ASN A 51 13.25 -11.59 -4.44
N ALA A 52 12.04 -12.08 -4.14
CA ALA A 52 10.83 -11.30 -4.34
C ALA A 52 10.86 -10.03 -3.48
N GLU A 53 10.09 -9.00 -3.88
CA GLU A 53 10.06 -7.73 -3.15
C GLU A 53 9.64 -7.90 -1.68
N SER A 54 8.74 -8.85 -1.41
CA SER A 54 8.21 -9.13 -0.08
C SER A 54 8.76 -10.45 0.47
N THR A 55 9.10 -10.43 1.76
CA THR A 55 9.54 -11.60 2.54
C THR A 55 8.41 -12.15 3.40
N PHE A 56 8.55 -13.41 3.84
CA PHE A 56 7.63 -14.02 4.79
C PHE A 56 7.48 -13.19 6.08
N PHE A 57 8.59 -12.69 6.64
CA PHE A 57 8.55 -11.86 7.85
C PHE A 57 7.81 -10.53 7.68
N GLN A 58 7.89 -9.91 6.50
CA GLN A 58 7.07 -8.73 6.18
C GLN A 58 5.59 -9.09 6.11
N GLY A 59 5.26 -10.26 5.55
CA GLY A 59 3.90 -10.81 5.56
C GLY A 59 3.35 -10.98 6.97
N VAL A 60 4.13 -11.56 7.89
CA VAL A 60 3.73 -11.71 9.30
C VAL A 60 3.45 -10.35 9.96
N LYS A 61 4.32 -9.36 9.75
CA LYS A 61 4.11 -7.99 10.26
C LYS A 61 2.84 -7.33 9.69
N TYR A 62 2.52 -7.59 8.42
CA TYR A 62 1.30 -7.09 7.81
C TYR A 62 0.04 -7.73 8.42
N MET A 63 0.09 -9.03 8.70
CA MET A 63 -1.02 -9.73 9.36
C MET A 63 -1.20 -9.24 10.80
N GLU A 64 -0.12 -9.03 11.55
CA GLU A 64 -0.16 -8.45 12.90
C GLU A 64 -0.80 -7.04 12.90
N PHE A 65 -0.39 -6.18 11.96
CA PHE A 65 -1.02 -4.87 11.82
C PHE A 65 -2.52 -4.97 11.51
N THR A 66 -2.89 -5.85 10.59
CA THR A 66 -4.29 -6.05 10.20
C THR A 66 -5.14 -6.53 11.37
N GLU A 67 -4.62 -7.46 12.18
CA GLU A 67 -5.25 -7.92 13.43
C GLU A 67 -5.41 -6.77 14.44
N ALA A 68 -4.37 -5.95 14.63
CA ALA A 68 -4.44 -4.80 15.53
C ALA A 68 -5.53 -3.79 15.10
N VAL A 69 -5.72 -3.59 13.79
CA VAL A 69 -6.81 -2.76 13.25
C VAL A 69 -8.17 -3.36 13.60
N PHE A 70 -8.36 -4.67 13.38
CA PHE A 70 -9.62 -5.34 13.72
C PHE A 70 -9.95 -5.24 15.22
N ARG A 71 -9.00 -5.55 16.09
CA ARG A 71 -9.16 -5.41 17.55
C ARG A 71 -9.45 -3.98 17.98
N SER A 72 -8.80 -3.00 17.36
CA SER A 72 -9.03 -1.58 17.66
C SER A 72 -10.46 -1.15 17.33
N VAL A 73 -11.00 -1.60 16.19
CA VAL A 73 -12.40 -1.35 15.80
C VAL A 73 -13.36 -2.00 16.76
N GLU A 74 -13.10 -3.25 17.16
CA GLU A 74 -13.96 -4.01 18.08
C GLU A 74 -13.98 -3.42 19.50
N GLN A 75 -12.81 -3.02 20.01
CA GLN A 75 -12.65 -2.56 21.39
C GLN A 75 -12.83 -1.05 21.56
N GLY A 76 -12.81 -0.28 20.46
CA GLY A 76 -12.87 1.18 20.50
C GLY A 76 -11.65 1.83 21.17
N ASN A 77 -10.49 1.15 21.20
CA ASN A 77 -9.26 1.62 21.85
C ASN A 77 -8.03 1.41 20.95
N THR A 78 -6.90 2.00 21.37
CA THR A 78 -5.61 1.82 20.66
C THR A 78 -4.97 0.49 21.03
N ILE A 79 -4.64 -0.33 20.03
CA ILE A 79 -3.84 -1.55 20.17
C ILE A 79 -2.37 -1.23 19.93
N ARG A 80 -1.49 -1.64 20.86
CA ARG A 80 -0.03 -1.45 20.73
C ARG A 80 0.58 -2.67 20.03
N LEU A 81 1.55 -2.40 19.15
CA LEU A 81 2.38 -3.41 18.50
C LEU A 81 3.73 -3.56 19.24
N PRO A 82 4.33 -4.76 19.28
CA PRO A 82 3.77 -6.01 18.80
C PRO A 82 2.58 -6.47 19.65
N ILE A 83 1.69 -7.25 19.05
CA ILE A 83 0.58 -7.86 19.78
C ILE A 83 1.19 -8.89 20.74
N VAL A 84 1.16 -8.56 22.02
CA VAL A 84 1.55 -9.45 23.12
C VAL A 84 0.27 -9.88 23.81
N ASP A 85 -0.21 -11.06 23.44
CA ASP A 85 -1.34 -11.72 24.11
C ASP A 85 -0.86 -12.41 25.38
#